data_AF-A0A3S0UAN6-F1
#
_entry.id   AF-A0A3S0UAN6-F1
#
_cell.length_a   1.000
_cell.length_b   1.000
_cell.length_c   1.000
_cell.angle_alpha   90.00
_cell.angle_beta   90.00
_cell.angle_gamma   90.00
#
_symmetry.space_group_name_H-M   'P 1'
#
loop_
_entity.id
_entity.type
_entity.pdbx_description
1 polymer ?
#
loop_
_entity_poly.entity_id
_entity_poly.type
_entity_poly.pdbx_seq_one_letter_code
_entity_poly.pdbx_strand_id
1 'polypeptide(L)'
;MINIDEMKKRILGTLEEAGNECVISLLPDVIDPTGDRRELEILTRSLRELLSEGSISIRMTSLPHGRQPLSAVDGLAEIDKLSSNYIFNTHERCWEDSRSEGPPYFQIPEPEVVLTKTGREKSVALLEKLGHEWWR
;
A
#
# COMPACT_ATOMS: atom_id res chain seq x y z
N MET A 1 11.98 -5.75 -12.26
CA MET A 1 10.67 -5.10 -12.05
C MET A 1 9.60 -6.18 -11.98
N ILE A 2 8.86 -6.26 -10.87
CA ILE A 2 7.80 -7.27 -10.70
C ILE A 2 6.56 -6.93 -11.53
N ASN A 3 5.66 -7.89 -11.75
CA ASN A 3 4.40 -7.63 -12.45
C ASN A 3 3.25 -7.38 -11.45
N ILE A 4 2.06 -7.05 -11.95
CA ILE A 4 0.87 -6.73 -11.14
C ILE A 4 0.46 -7.91 -10.26
N ASP A 5 0.43 -9.13 -10.81
CA ASP A 5 0.01 -10.31 -10.04
C ASP A 5 0.95 -10.61 -8.88
N GLU A 6 2.26 -10.48 -9.10
CA GLU A 6 3.25 -10.64 -8.06
C GLU A 6 3.15 -9.52 -7.02
N MET A 7 2.97 -8.26 -7.44
CA MET A 7 2.77 -7.13 -6.53
C MET A 7 1.55 -7.35 -5.64
N LYS A 8 0.40 -7.76 -6.20
CA LYS A 8 -0.80 -8.09 -5.41
C LYS A 8 -0.55 -9.16 -4.37
N LYS A 9 0.16 -10.23 -4.72
CA LYS A 9 0.49 -11.31 -3.78
C LYS A 9 1.34 -10.79 -2.63
N ARG A 10 2.41 -10.04 -2.94
CA ARG A 10 3.30 -9.47 -1.92
C ARG A 10 2.55 -8.52 -0.99
N ILE A 11 1.70 -7.65 -1.53
CA ILE A 11 0.82 -6.77 -0.73
C ILE A 11 -0.04 -7.58 0.23
N LEU A 12 -0.75 -8.62 -0.25
CA LEU A 12 -1.59 -9.45 0.59
C LEU A 12 -0.78 -10.22 1.64
N GLY A 13 0.40 -10.72 1.28
CA GLY A 13 1.32 -11.40 2.19
C GLY A 13 1.78 -10.48 3.32
N THR A 14 2.26 -9.27 2.99
CA THR A 14 2.68 -8.27 3.98
C THR A 14 1.52 -7.86 4.90
N LEU A 15 0.32 -7.68 4.34
CA LEU A 15 -0.85 -7.28 5.14
C LEU A 15 -1.42 -8.39 6.01
N GLU A 16 -1.06 -9.66 5.81
CA GLU A 16 -1.54 -10.75 6.66
C GLU A 16 -1.02 -10.59 8.10
N GLU A 17 0.25 -10.21 8.24
CA GLU A 17 0.92 -10.03 9.52
C GLU A 17 0.37 -8.82 10.30
N ALA A 18 0.30 -7.65 9.63
CA ALA A 18 -0.07 -6.38 10.28
C ALA A 18 -1.60 -6.11 10.24
N GLY A 19 -2.32 -6.73 9.31
CA GLY A 19 -3.72 -6.46 9.00
C GLY A 19 -3.98 -5.11 8.31
N ASN A 20 -3.05 -4.17 8.39
CA ASN A 20 -3.08 -2.87 7.74
C ASN A 20 -1.67 -2.26 7.67
N GLU A 21 -1.43 -1.39 6.69
CA GLU A 21 -0.16 -0.65 6.55
C GLU A 21 -0.36 0.63 5.74
N CYS A 22 0.38 1.69 6.08
CA CYS A 22 0.43 2.91 5.27
C CYS A 22 0.96 2.59 3.87
N VAL A 23 0.34 3.15 2.84
CA VAL A 23 0.70 2.81 1.44
C VAL A 23 2.18 3.10 1.16
N ILE A 24 2.75 4.16 1.75
CA ILE A 24 4.16 4.52 1.56
C ILE A 24 5.11 3.49 2.19
N SER A 25 4.79 3.02 3.39
CA SER A 25 5.56 2.02 4.13
C SER A 25 5.44 0.62 3.52
N LEU A 26 4.31 0.33 2.87
CA LEU A 26 4.07 -0.95 2.21
C LEU A 26 5.04 -1.19 1.03
N LEU A 27 5.43 -0.13 0.33
CA LEU A 27 6.23 -0.24 -0.89
C LEU A 27 7.62 -0.91 -0.67
N PRO A 28 8.45 -0.47 0.29
CA PRO A 28 9.73 -1.14 0.58
C PRO A 28 9.57 -2.59 1.08
N ASP A 29 8.42 -2.97 1.64
CA ASP A 29 8.17 -4.35 2.10
C ASP A 29 7.81 -5.31 0.95
N VAL A 30 7.37 -4.77 -0.19
CA VAL A 30 6.95 -5.58 -1.36
C VAL A 30 7.97 -5.54 -2.50
N ILE A 31 8.81 -4.51 -2.58
CA ILE A 31 9.87 -4.37 -3.59
C ILE A 31 11.12 -3.67 -3.01
N ASP A 32 12.28 -3.88 -3.64
CA ASP A 32 13.46 -3.02 -3.46
C ASP A 32 13.30 -1.77 -4.38
N PRO A 33 13.06 -0.56 -3.82
CA PRO A 33 12.76 0.62 -4.62
C PRO A 33 13.96 1.11 -5.45
N THR A 34 13.73 1.36 -6.73
CA THR A 34 14.75 1.89 -7.65
C THR A 34 14.54 3.36 -8.03
N GLY A 35 13.36 3.91 -7.72
CA GLY A 35 12.95 5.24 -8.14
C GLY A 35 12.33 5.29 -9.54
N ASP A 36 12.16 4.13 -10.18
CA ASP A 36 11.43 4.02 -11.44
C ASP A 36 9.94 4.26 -11.21
N ARG A 37 9.36 5.24 -11.91
CA ARG A 37 7.93 5.58 -11.81
C ARG A 37 7.00 4.40 -12.11
N ARG A 38 7.46 3.41 -12.88
CA ARG A 38 6.70 2.19 -13.17
C ARG A 38 6.39 1.37 -11.91
N GLU A 39 7.20 1.51 -10.84
CA GLU A 39 6.92 0.90 -9.54
C GLU A 39 5.61 1.41 -8.96
N LEU A 40 5.39 2.72 -9.00
CA LEU A 40 4.15 3.36 -8.54
C LEU A 40 2.97 3.00 -9.43
N GLU A 41 3.16 2.93 -10.75
CA GLU A 41 2.09 2.52 -11.68
C GLU A 41 1.62 1.08 -11.39
N ILE A 42 2.56 0.17 -11.13
CA ILE A 42 2.26 -1.22 -10.78
C ILE A 42 1.58 -1.29 -9.40
N LEU A 43 2.06 -0.53 -8.40
CA LEU A 43 1.45 -0.43 -7.09
C LEU A 43 0.00 0.07 -7.20
N THR A 44 -0.22 1.23 -7.84
CA THR A 44 -1.54 1.85 -8.03
C THR A 44 -2.50 0.88 -8.72
N ARG A 45 -2.08 0.22 -9.82
CA ARG A 45 -2.94 -0.77 -10.50
C ARG A 45 -3.26 -1.97 -9.60
N SER A 46 -2.28 -2.46 -8.86
CA SER A 46 -2.47 -3.60 -7.93
C SER A 46 -3.46 -3.26 -6.82
N LEU A 47 -3.34 -2.07 -6.23
CA LEU A 47 -4.28 -1.59 -5.19
C LEU A 47 -5.68 -1.39 -5.76
N ARG A 48 -5.83 -0.84 -6.97
CA ARG A 48 -7.14 -0.71 -7.62
C ARG A 48 -7.80 -2.07 -7.83
N GLU A 49 -7.07 -3.05 -8.34
CA GLU A 49 -7.58 -4.41 -8.55
C GLU A 49 -8.00 -5.03 -7.22
N LEU A 50 -7.13 -5.02 -6.20
CA LEU A 50 -7.44 -5.57 -4.87
C LEU A 50 -8.64 -4.89 -4.20
N LEU A 51 -8.78 -3.57 -4.34
CA LEU A 51 -9.91 -2.82 -3.81
C LEU A 51 -11.21 -3.19 -4.55
N SER A 52 -11.15 -3.29 -5.89
CA SER A 52 -12.30 -3.68 -6.72
C SER A 52 -12.76 -5.12 -6.44
N GLU A 53 -11.83 -6.02 -6.11
CA GLU A 53 -12.10 -7.38 -5.68
C GLU A 53 -12.60 -7.48 -4.23
N GLY A 54 -12.69 -6.36 -3.51
CA GLY A 54 -13.07 -6.33 -2.09
C GLY A 54 -12.07 -7.00 -1.16
N SER A 55 -10.82 -7.20 -1.60
CA SER A 55 -9.77 -7.85 -0.81
C SER A 55 -9.10 -6.87 0.16
N ILE A 56 -9.11 -5.58 -0.18
CA ILE A 56 -8.64 -4.51 0.69
C ILE A 56 -9.72 -3.41 0.80
N SER A 57 -9.56 -2.55 1.79
CA SER A 57 -10.24 -1.26 1.90
C SER A 57 -9.19 -0.18 2.15
N ILE A 58 -9.49 1.06 1.78
CA ILE A 58 -8.61 2.20 2.07
C ILE A 58 -9.24 3.02 3.21
N ARG A 59 -8.38 3.50 4.11
CA ARG A 59 -8.73 4.53 5.09
C ARG A 59 -7.67 5.62 5.09
N MET A 60 -8.02 6.80 5.57
CA MET A 60 -7.06 7.84 5.87
C MET A 60 -6.68 7.76 7.34
N THR A 61 -5.41 7.99 7.66
CA THR A 61 -4.91 7.97 9.04
C THR A 61 -4.02 9.16 9.32
N SER A 62 -4.23 9.83 10.45
CA SER A 62 -3.32 10.84 10.99
C SER A 62 -3.38 10.84 12.52
N LEU A 63 -2.36 11.40 13.17
CA LEU A 63 -2.37 11.56 14.63
C LEU A 63 -3.55 12.41 15.15
N PRO A 64 -3.85 13.60 14.59
CA PRO A 64 -4.94 14.44 15.11
C PRO A 64 -6.34 13.92 14.78
N HIS A 65 -6.52 13.19 13.68
CA HIS A 65 -7.85 12.79 13.21
C HIS A 65 -8.15 11.29 13.38
N GLY A 66 -7.14 10.51 13.78
CA GLY A 66 -7.26 9.06 13.89
C GLY A 66 -7.53 8.42 12.52
N ARG A 67 -8.25 7.30 12.54
CA ARG A 67 -8.54 6.47 11.37
C ARG A 67 -9.91 6.81 10.80
N GLN A 68 -9.95 7.12 9.50
CA GLN A 68 -11.14 7.54 8.78
C GLN A 68 -11.38 6.62 7.58
N PRO A 69 -12.35 5.69 7.64
CA PRO A 69 -12.60 4.78 6.52
C PRO A 69 -13.09 5.57 5.30
N LEU A 70 -12.64 5.16 4.12
CA LEU A 70 -13.12 5.70 2.86
C LEU A 70 -14.15 4.76 2.21
N SER A 71 -15.07 5.34 1.45
CA SER A 71 -15.88 4.56 0.50
C SER A 71 -14.97 3.95 -0.57
N ALA A 72 -15.44 2.93 -1.29
CA ALA A 72 -14.65 2.35 -2.39
C ALA A 72 -14.34 3.39 -3.50
N VAL A 73 -15.26 4.32 -3.76
CA VAL A 73 -15.08 5.40 -4.74
C VAL A 73 -14.01 6.38 -4.26
N ASP A 74 -14.08 6.81 -3.00
CA ASP A 74 -13.09 7.74 -2.42
C ASP A 74 -11.72 7.06 -2.29
N GLY A 75 -11.70 5.77 -1.95
CA GLY A 75 -10.48 4.96 -1.92
C GLY A 75 -9.80 4.85 -3.28
N LEU A 76 -10.57 4.66 -4.37
CA LEU A 76 -10.03 4.70 -5.73
C LEU A 76 -9.48 6.08 -6.09
N ALA A 77 -10.21 7.14 -5.76
CA ALA A 77 -9.76 8.51 -6.00
C ALA A 77 -8.47 8.83 -5.23
N GLU A 78 -8.30 8.25 -4.04
CA GLU A 78 -7.09 8.40 -3.25
C GLU A 78 -5.91 7.61 -3.83
N ILE A 79 -6.14 6.38 -4.28
CA ILE A 79 -5.13 5.56 -4.98
C ILE A 79 -4.60 6.28 -6.23
N ASP A 80 -5.45 7.01 -6.95
CA ASP A 80 -5.06 7.76 -8.16
C ASP A 80 -4.15 8.96 -7.87
N LYS A 81 -4.10 9.44 -6.62
CA LYS A 81 -3.22 10.54 -6.22
C LYS A 81 -1.82 10.08 -5.83
N LEU A 82 -1.61 8.78 -5.62
CA LEU A 82 -0.32 8.26 -5.13
C LEU A 82 0.83 8.63 -6.07
N SER A 83 0.65 8.43 -7.37
CA SER A 83 1.71 8.69 -8.36
C SER A 83 2.14 10.16 -8.42
N SER A 84 1.23 11.10 -8.15
CA SER A 84 1.55 12.54 -8.14
C SER A 84 2.17 12.99 -6.83
N ASN A 85 1.84 12.34 -5.72
CA ASN A 85 2.31 12.75 -4.40
C ASN A 85 3.61 12.05 -4.00
N TYR A 86 3.96 10.92 -4.63
CA TYR A 86 5.14 10.17 -4.21
C TYR A 86 6.38 10.65 -4.96
N ILE A 87 7.42 10.97 -4.19
CA ILE A 87 8.71 11.47 -4.66
C ILE A 87 9.79 10.50 -4.20
N PHE A 88 10.71 10.15 -5.07
CA PHE A 88 11.81 9.25 -4.71
C PHE A 88 12.94 10.05 -4.06
N ASN A 89 13.27 9.70 -2.82
CA ASN A 89 14.45 10.20 -2.13
C ASN A 89 15.66 9.33 -2.52
N THR A 90 16.57 9.89 -3.33
CA THR A 90 17.75 9.16 -3.81
C THR A 90 18.79 8.88 -2.73
N HIS A 91 18.81 9.65 -1.64
CA HIS A 91 19.75 9.48 -0.53
C HIS A 91 19.35 8.27 0.33
N GLU A 92 18.08 8.24 0.73
CA GLU A 92 17.50 7.15 1.54
C GLU A 92 17.08 5.95 0.69
N ARG A 93 17.08 6.11 -0.64
CA ARG A 93 16.62 5.10 -1.63
C ARG A 93 15.21 4.60 -1.36
N CYS A 94 14.31 5.50 -0.97
CA CYS A 94 12.92 5.20 -0.67
C CYS A 94 11.98 6.18 -1.38
N TRP A 95 10.71 5.78 -1.49
CA TRP A 95 9.65 6.71 -1.88
C TRP A 95 9.14 7.41 -0.63
N GLU A 96 8.85 8.71 -0.76
CA GLU A 96 8.28 9.55 0.28
C GLU A 96 6.98 10.18 -0.22
N ASP A 97 6.02 10.36 0.67
CA ASP A 97 4.80 11.11 0.37
C ASP A 97 5.07 12.61 0.55
N SER A 98 5.02 13.37 -0.55
CA SER A 98 5.29 14.81 -0.57
C SER A 98 4.29 15.63 0.24
N ARG A 99 3.17 15.02 0.65
CA ARG A 99 2.21 15.65 1.56
C ARG A 99 2.73 15.69 2.99
N SER A 100 3.72 14.88 3.35
CA SER A 100 4.30 14.85 4.69
C SER A 100 5.38 15.93 4.81
N GLU A 101 4.99 17.17 5.09
CA GLU A 101 5.88 18.36 5.07
C GLU A 101 6.75 18.56 6.35
N GLY A 102 7.06 17.48 7.08
CA GLY A 102 7.92 17.53 8.26
C GLY A 102 7.19 17.83 9.57
N PRO A 103 7.93 18.16 10.66
CA PRO A 103 7.39 18.15 12.01
C PRO A 103 6.24 19.14 12.27
N PRO A 104 5.19 18.73 13.00
CA PRO A 104 4.99 17.38 13.52
C PRO A 104 4.62 16.42 12.38
N TYR A 105 5.33 15.28 12.25
CA TYR A 105 5.04 14.26 11.25
C TYR A 105 3.59 13.72 11.43
N PHE A 106 2.98 13.22 10.35
CA PHE A 106 1.66 12.58 10.37
C PHE A 106 0.47 13.49 10.77
N GLN A 107 0.55 14.79 10.51
CA GLN A 107 -0.58 15.71 10.66
C GLN A 107 -1.56 15.60 9.49
N ILE A 108 -1.01 15.47 8.28
CA ILE A 108 -1.80 15.29 7.06
C ILE A 108 -2.22 13.83 6.98
N PRO A 109 -3.52 13.53 6.79
CA PRO A 109 -3.98 12.16 6.64
C PRO A 109 -3.33 11.45 5.46
N GLU A 110 -2.76 10.28 5.75
CA GLU A 110 -2.11 9.41 4.78
C GLU A 110 -3.00 8.19 4.48
N PRO A 111 -2.98 7.67 3.25
CA PRO A 111 -3.74 6.49 2.90
C PRO A 111 -3.12 5.24 3.51
N GLU A 112 -3.97 4.42 4.11
CA GLU A 112 -3.62 3.16 4.74
C GLU A 112 -4.46 2.05 4.11
N VAL A 113 -3.79 0.96 3.73
CA VAL A 113 -4.42 -0.23 3.15
C VAL A 113 -4.81 -1.16 4.28
N VAL A 114 -6.07 -1.57 4.33
CA VAL A 114 -6.60 -2.47 5.36
C VAL A 114 -7.10 -3.75 4.71
N LEU A 115 -6.68 -4.88 5.26
CA LEU A 115 -7.12 -6.19 4.81
C LEU A 115 -8.58 -6.43 5.20
N THR A 116 -9.43 -6.79 4.23
CA THR A 116 -10.82 -7.18 4.55
C THR A 116 -10.86 -8.64 5.03
N LYS A 117 -12.04 -9.11 5.43
CA LYS A 117 -12.24 -10.54 5.71
C LYS A 117 -11.86 -11.41 4.50
N THR A 118 -12.34 -11.04 3.31
CA THR A 118 -12.00 -11.73 2.05
C THR A 118 -10.53 -11.63 1.73
N GLY A 119 -9.90 -10.47 1.98
CA GLY A 119 -8.46 -10.30 1.85
C GLY A 119 -7.67 -11.24 2.75
N ARG A 120 -8.10 -11.39 4.00
CA ARG A 120 -7.47 -12.27 4.99
C ARG A 120 -7.55 -13.74 4.59
N GLU A 121 -8.70 -14.20 4.12
CA GLU A 121 -8.85 -15.56 3.62
C GLU A 121 -7.91 -15.82 2.43
N LYS A 122 -7.80 -14.85 1.50
CA LYS A 122 -6.87 -14.93 0.37
C LYS A 122 -5.41 -14.89 0.80
N SER A 123 -5.03 -14.05 1.76
CA SER A 123 -3.64 -13.90 2.20
C SER A 123 -3.15 -15.14 2.95
N VAL A 124 -3.99 -15.74 3.80
CA VAL A 124 -3.67 -16.99 4.49
C VAL A 124 -3.47 -18.11 3.47
N ALA A 125 -4.41 -18.30 2.54
CA ALA A 125 -4.29 -19.34 1.51
C ALA A 125 -3.05 -19.15 0.61
N LEU A 126 -2.66 -17.89 0.36
CA LEU A 126 -1.46 -17.55 -0.38
C LEU A 126 -0.19 -17.97 0.38
N LEU A 127 -0.10 -17.63 1.67
CA LEU A 127 1.04 -17.95 2.53
C LEU A 127 1.15 -19.45 2.80
N GLU A 128 0.03 -20.16 2.99
CA GLU A 128 0.03 -21.62 3.09
C GLU A 128 0.61 -22.30 1.84
N LYS A 129 0.38 -21.70 0.67
CA LYS A 129 0.84 -22.23 -0.61
C LYS A 129 2.30 -21.91 -0.93
N LEU A 130 2.74 -20.68 -0.63
CA LEU A 130 4.04 -20.17 -1.05
C LEU A 130 5.09 -20.15 0.08
N GLY A 131 4.65 -20.28 1.33
CA GLY A 131 5.47 -20.11 2.52
C GLY A 131 5.46 -18.67 3.03
N HIS A 132 5.76 -18.48 4.32
CA HIS A 132 5.99 -17.15 4.86
C HIS A 132 7.21 -16.52 4.18
N GLU A 133 7.13 -15.22 3.89
CA GLU A 133 8.23 -14.43 3.32
C GLU A 133 8.79 -14.94 1.97
N TRP A 134 8.01 -15.65 1.13
CA TRP A 134 8.48 -16.23 -0.16
C TRP A 134 9.16 -15.24 -1.13
N TRP A 135 9.01 -13.94 -0.89
CA TRP A 135 9.44 -12.85 -1.76
C TRP A 135 10.50 -11.94 -1.12
N ARG A 136 10.89 -12.21 0.13
CA ARG A 136 11.97 -11.52 0.83
C ARG A 136 13.32 -12.14 0.50
#